data_AF-A0A9D5ZWD5-F1
#
_entry.id   AF-A0A9D5ZWD5-F1
#
_cell.length_a   1.000
_cell.length_b   1.000
_cell.length_c   1.000
_cell.angle_alpha   90.00
_cell.angle_beta   90.00
_cell.angle_gamma   90.00
#
_symmetry.space_group_name_H-M   'P 1'
#
loop_
_entity.id
_entity.type
_entity.pdbx_description
1 polymer ?
#
loop_
_entity_poly.entity_id
_entity_poly.type
_entity_poly.pdbx_seq_one_letter_code
_entity_poly.pdbx_strand_id
1 'polypeptide(L)'
;MDLDLSAIFSEYEKMAAEADALFATVKKACPEQVSCREGCSDCCHALFDLSLVEAMYINAKFAELVSGEDDRESVIALAGESDRAHYRLKRQAFKASQEGVPAAEILDIIARERIRCPLLDDTDHCRLYEHRPITCRIYGAPMEIGGKAHTCAKTGFTPGEKYPTVKVELIQDRLIALSQKIVDAIPTKHAALASVLVPVSMALLSTYDEEYLGLPTEPSEDDAAQAEMPASCGCGDPTRGCGADNPGASPECKNCDSLFIREIGGTGGTGGLGGEQPGDASSAGAAKS
;
A
#
# COMPACT_ATOMS: atom_id res chain seq x y z
N MET A 1 14.69 15.16 14.17
CA MET A 1 13.49 16.03 14.12
C MET A 1 12.33 15.25 14.68
N ASP A 2 11.57 15.82 15.62
CA ASP A 2 10.44 15.15 16.26
C ASP A 2 9.16 15.76 15.70
N LEU A 3 8.77 15.30 14.50
CA LEU A 3 7.47 15.62 13.93
C LEU A 3 6.42 14.91 14.79
N ASP A 4 5.64 15.68 15.54
CA ASP A 4 4.56 15.11 16.35
C ASP A 4 3.40 14.67 15.45
N LEU A 5 3.43 13.40 15.07
CA LEU A 5 2.37 12.74 14.30
C LEU A 5 1.38 11.97 15.19
N SER A 6 1.47 12.11 16.52
CA SER A 6 0.69 11.31 17.47
C SER A 6 -0.81 11.42 17.25
N ALA A 7 -1.32 12.63 16.96
CA ALA A 7 -2.73 12.85 16.67
C ALA A 7 -3.18 12.14 15.39
N ILE A 8 -2.37 12.21 14.32
CA ILE A 8 -2.66 11.57 13.03
C ILE A 8 -2.58 10.04 13.16
N PHE A 9 -1.59 9.53 13.88
CA PHE A 9 -1.47 8.12 14.18
C PHE A 9 -2.64 7.60 15.02
N SER A 10 -3.14 8.38 15.98
CA SER A 10 -4.36 8.02 16.71
C SER A 10 -5.60 7.96 15.81
N GLU A 11 -5.72 8.85 14.83
CA GLU A 11 -6.79 8.76 13.82
C GLU A 11 -6.64 7.52 12.93
N TYR A 12 -5.41 7.21 12.51
CA TYR A 12 -5.11 6.00 11.75
C TYR A 12 -5.41 4.72 12.55
N GLU A 13 -5.05 4.67 13.84
CA GLU A 13 -5.34 3.54 14.74
C GLU A 13 -6.85 3.31 14.90
N LYS A 14 -7.66 4.37 14.98
CA LYS A 14 -9.13 4.25 14.98
C LYS A 14 -9.62 3.63 13.67
N MET A 15 -9.08 4.07 12.53
CA MET A 15 -9.41 3.50 11.23
C MET A 15 -8.99 2.03 11.11
N ALA A 16 -7.83 1.66 11.67
CA ALA A 16 -7.38 0.28 11.76
C ALA A 16 -8.34 -0.59 12.61
N ALA A 17 -8.81 -0.07 13.75
CA ALA A 17 -9.79 -0.75 14.59
C ALA A 17 -11.15 -0.92 13.89
N GLU A 18 -11.59 0.07 13.11
CA GLU A 18 -12.78 -0.04 12.25
C GLU A 18 -12.61 -1.17 11.22
N ALA A 19 -11.43 -1.29 10.62
CA ALA A 19 -11.14 -2.37 9.67
C ALA A 19 -11.16 -3.76 10.33
N ASP A 20 -10.64 -3.91 11.56
CA ASP A 20 -10.74 -5.16 12.31
C ASP A 20 -12.21 -5.50 12.66
N ALA A 21 -13.01 -4.50 13.05
CA ALA A 21 -14.44 -4.69 13.34
C ALA A 21 -15.24 -5.10 12.09
N LEU A 22 -14.92 -4.51 10.94
CA LEU A 22 -15.48 -4.88 9.64
C LEU A 22 -15.13 -6.33 9.32
N PHE A 23 -13.85 -6.71 9.43
CA PHE A 23 -13.39 -8.08 9.19
C PHE A 23 -14.06 -9.09 10.14
N ALA A 24 -14.21 -8.74 11.43
CA ALA A 24 -14.90 -9.57 12.41
C ALA A 24 -16.38 -9.81 12.02
N THR A 25 -17.04 -8.80 11.44
CA THR A 25 -18.41 -8.92 10.94
C THR A 25 -18.49 -9.92 9.78
N VAL A 26 -17.57 -9.84 8.82
CA VAL A 26 -17.47 -10.80 7.70
C VAL A 26 -17.20 -12.21 8.22
N LYS A 27 -16.24 -12.36 9.14
CA LYS A 27 -15.90 -13.66 9.74
C LYS A 27 -17.08 -14.29 10.50
N LYS A 28 -17.90 -13.47 11.16
CA LYS A 28 -19.12 -13.94 11.84
C LYS A 28 -20.22 -14.35 10.85
N ALA A 29 -20.35 -13.64 9.73
CA ALA A 29 -21.34 -13.94 8.70
C ALA A 29 -20.96 -15.18 7.86
N CYS A 30 -19.66 -15.38 7.61
CA CYS A 30 -19.14 -16.42 6.71
C CYS A 30 -18.00 -17.22 7.37
N PRO A 31 -18.25 -17.95 8.47
CA PRO A 31 -17.20 -18.61 9.25
C PRO A 31 -16.51 -19.77 8.50
N GLU A 32 -17.22 -20.44 7.59
CA GLU A 32 -16.67 -21.57 6.81
C GLU A 32 -15.77 -21.10 5.67
N GLN A 33 -15.97 -19.86 5.19
CA GLN A 33 -15.24 -19.27 4.07
C GLN A 33 -13.98 -18.53 4.54
N VAL A 34 -13.96 -18.02 5.77
CA VAL A 34 -12.84 -17.23 6.30
C VAL A 34 -11.86 -18.11 7.09
N SER A 35 -10.73 -18.46 6.47
CA SER A 35 -9.66 -19.26 7.09
C SER A 35 -8.60 -18.44 7.84
N CYS A 36 -8.68 -17.10 7.79
CA CYS A 36 -7.68 -16.20 8.33
C CYS A 36 -7.64 -16.24 9.87
N ARG A 37 -6.41 -16.40 10.39
CA ARG A 37 -6.03 -16.46 11.79
C ARG A 37 -4.56 -16.01 11.92
N GLU A 38 -4.12 -15.77 13.14
CA GLU A 38 -2.70 -15.61 13.42
C GLU A 38 -1.90 -16.84 12.94
N GLY A 39 -0.74 -16.62 12.33
CA GLY A 39 0.02 -17.66 11.61
C GLY A 39 -0.48 -17.97 10.19
N CYS A 40 -1.53 -17.32 9.68
CA CYS A 40 -1.87 -17.37 8.26
C CYS A 40 -1.04 -16.33 7.49
N SER A 41 -0.05 -16.79 6.73
CA SER A 41 0.91 -15.92 6.02
C SER A 41 0.55 -15.58 4.57
N ASP A 42 -0.69 -15.82 4.10
CA ASP A 42 -1.02 -15.57 2.67
C ASP A 42 -0.86 -14.10 2.29
N CYS A 43 -1.39 -13.17 3.11
CA CYS A 43 -1.23 -11.73 2.89
C CYS A 43 0.23 -11.28 2.95
N CYS A 44 1.09 -12.01 3.68
CA CYS A 44 2.52 -11.73 3.78
C CYS A 44 3.30 -12.08 2.50
N HIS A 45 2.65 -12.69 1.51
CA HIS A 45 3.24 -12.93 0.19
C HIS A 45 2.48 -12.19 -0.92
N ALA A 46 1.47 -11.40 -0.58
CA ALA A 46 0.69 -10.62 -1.52
C ALA A 46 1.36 -9.27 -1.79
N LEU A 47 1.18 -8.76 -3.01
CA LEU A 47 1.68 -7.44 -3.39
C LEU A 47 0.64 -6.37 -3.11
N PHE A 48 1.05 -5.39 -2.31
CA PHE A 48 0.31 -4.15 -2.09
C PHE A 48 1.30 -3.06 -1.70
N ASP A 49 0.91 -1.82 -1.94
CA ASP A 49 1.65 -0.65 -1.50
C ASP A 49 0.94 0.01 -0.32
N LEU A 50 1.72 0.71 0.49
CA LEU A 50 1.29 1.48 1.65
C LEU A 50 1.13 2.95 1.26
N SER A 51 0.10 3.58 1.80
CA SER A 51 -0.02 5.04 1.80
C SER A 51 1.07 5.70 2.66
N LEU A 52 1.33 7.00 2.47
CA LEU A 52 2.32 7.74 3.26
C LEU A 52 2.09 7.61 4.77
N VAL A 53 0.83 7.77 5.23
CA VAL A 53 0.48 7.64 6.65
C VAL A 53 0.79 6.24 7.18
N GLU A 54 0.49 5.18 6.42
CA GLU A 54 0.80 3.80 6.82
C GLU A 54 2.29 3.54 6.82
N ALA A 55 3.02 4.04 5.83
CA ALA A 55 4.45 3.84 5.69
C ALA A 55 5.21 4.49 6.86
N MET A 56 4.89 5.73 7.21
CA MET A 56 5.45 6.43 8.37
C MET A 56 5.05 5.76 9.70
N TYR A 57 3.80 5.33 9.83
CA TYR A 57 3.32 4.63 11.03
C TYR A 57 4.04 3.29 11.23
N ILE A 58 4.18 2.48 10.18
CA ILE A 58 4.88 1.20 10.22
C ILE A 58 6.36 1.41 10.52
N ASN A 59 6.99 2.40 9.91
CA ASN A 59 8.40 2.73 10.19
C ASN A 59 8.60 3.12 11.66
N ALA A 60 7.72 3.95 12.21
CA ALA A 60 7.76 4.34 13.62
C ALA A 60 7.57 3.14 14.56
N LYS A 61 6.56 2.28 14.29
CA LYS A 61 6.31 1.07 15.10
C LYS A 61 7.40 0.02 14.96
N PHE A 62 8.03 -0.07 13.79
CA PHE A 62 9.21 -0.90 13.59
C PHE A 62 10.39 -0.43 14.43
N ALA A 63 10.66 0.88 14.46
CA ALA A 63 11.71 1.46 15.29
C ALA A 63 11.44 1.29 16.80
N GLU A 64 10.16 1.37 17.22
CA GLU A 64 9.74 1.20 18.62
C GLU A 64 9.81 -0.26 19.09
N LEU A 65 9.30 -1.20 18.30
CA LEU A 65 9.04 -2.58 18.74
C LEU A 65 10.15 -3.57 18.36
N VAL A 66 10.92 -3.28 17.30
CA VAL A 66 12.02 -4.15 16.86
C VAL A 66 13.35 -3.53 17.30
N SER A 67 13.66 -3.71 18.58
CA SER A 67 14.81 -3.09 19.25
C SER A 67 16.04 -4.00 19.38
N GLY A 68 15.91 -5.31 19.13
CA GLY A 68 17.05 -6.23 19.11
C GLY A 68 17.90 -6.02 17.85
N GLU A 69 19.22 -5.88 18.00
CA GLU A 69 20.13 -5.63 16.86
C GLU A 69 20.02 -6.75 15.80
N ASP A 70 20.08 -8.02 16.22
CA ASP A 70 19.97 -9.19 15.32
C ASP A 70 18.60 -9.26 14.61
N ASP A 71 17.52 -8.99 15.34
CA ASP A 71 16.16 -8.99 14.78
C ASP A 71 15.97 -7.85 13.78
N ARG A 72 16.51 -6.67 14.08
CA ARG A 72 16.47 -5.52 13.19
C ARG A 72 17.30 -5.77 11.93
N GLU A 73 18.52 -6.26 12.07
CA GLU A 73 19.39 -6.58 10.93
C GLU A 73 18.73 -7.62 10.01
N SER A 74 18.12 -8.66 10.58
CA SER A 74 17.40 -9.67 9.79
C SER A 74 16.20 -9.09 9.03
N VAL A 75 15.38 -8.21 9.64
CA VAL A 75 14.29 -7.52 8.91
C VAL A 75 14.85 -6.67 7.78
N ILE A 76 15.92 -5.90 8.02
CA ILE A 76 16.51 -5.00 7.02
C ILE A 76 17.10 -5.79 5.85
N ALA A 77 17.75 -6.93 6.11
CA ALA A 77 18.25 -7.83 5.06
C ALA A 77 17.09 -8.36 4.18
N LEU A 78 16.02 -8.85 4.82
CA LEU A 78 14.80 -9.30 4.12
C LEU A 78 14.11 -8.16 3.36
N ALA A 79 14.10 -6.95 3.91
CA ALA A 79 13.55 -5.78 3.23
C ALA A 79 14.36 -5.46 1.98
N GLY A 80 15.69 -5.53 2.04
CA GLY A 80 16.55 -5.37 0.87
C GLY A 80 16.30 -6.43 -0.22
N GLU A 81 16.03 -7.68 0.16
CA GLU A 81 15.65 -8.74 -0.79
C GLU A 81 14.30 -8.46 -1.46
N SER A 82 13.29 -8.14 -0.65
CA SER A 82 11.95 -7.79 -1.12
C SER A 82 11.99 -6.58 -2.05
N ASP A 83 12.75 -5.54 -1.70
CA ASP A 83 12.85 -4.31 -2.49
C ASP A 83 13.48 -4.58 -3.87
N ARG A 84 14.56 -5.38 -3.91
CA ARG A 84 15.15 -5.83 -5.19
C ARG A 84 14.15 -6.64 -6.02
N ALA A 85 13.29 -7.44 -5.39
CA ALA A 85 12.23 -8.16 -6.10
C ALA A 85 11.18 -7.20 -6.66
N HIS A 86 10.71 -6.22 -5.88
CA HIS A 86 9.79 -5.18 -6.35
C HIS A 86 10.39 -4.37 -7.51
N TYR A 87 11.66 -3.99 -7.42
CA TYR A 87 12.35 -3.28 -8.49
C TYR A 87 12.39 -4.08 -9.79
N ARG A 88 12.73 -5.38 -9.71
CA ARG A 88 12.72 -6.27 -10.89
C ARG A 88 11.34 -6.37 -11.51
N LEU A 89 10.30 -6.53 -10.69
CA LEU A 89 8.91 -6.60 -11.15
C LEU A 89 8.46 -5.29 -11.81
N LYS A 90 8.70 -4.15 -11.17
CA LYS A 90 8.39 -2.81 -11.72
C LYS A 90 9.10 -2.60 -13.06
N ARG A 91 10.38 -3.00 -13.16
CA ARG A 91 11.14 -2.92 -14.42
C ARG A 91 10.55 -3.81 -15.52
N GLN A 92 10.11 -5.01 -15.20
CA GLN A 92 9.44 -5.91 -16.14
C GLN A 92 8.10 -5.34 -16.61
N ALA A 93 7.27 -4.86 -15.68
CA ALA A 93 5.99 -4.22 -15.98
C ALA A 93 6.16 -2.98 -16.87
N PHE A 94 7.15 -2.13 -16.59
CA PHE A 94 7.47 -0.97 -17.42
C PHE A 94 7.90 -1.39 -18.83
N LYS A 95 8.76 -2.41 -18.97
CA LYS A 95 9.18 -2.93 -20.26
C LYS A 95 7.99 -3.49 -21.07
N ALA A 96 7.10 -4.24 -20.43
CA ALA A 96 5.88 -4.76 -21.06
C ALA A 96 4.96 -3.62 -21.53
N SER A 97 4.80 -2.56 -20.73
CA SER A 97 4.04 -1.37 -21.13
C SER A 97 4.63 -0.67 -22.35
N GLN A 98 5.97 -0.58 -22.43
CA GLN A 98 6.67 0.01 -23.58
C GLN A 98 6.55 -0.86 -24.85
N GLU A 99 6.38 -2.17 -24.69
CA GLU A 99 6.13 -3.13 -25.77
C GLU A 99 4.65 -3.17 -26.21
N GLY A 100 3.79 -2.36 -25.60
CA GLY A 100 2.38 -2.21 -25.97
C GLY A 100 1.44 -3.24 -25.35
N VAL A 101 1.89 -3.99 -24.33
CA VAL A 101 1.03 -4.92 -23.58
C VAL A 101 -0.07 -4.12 -22.88
N PRO A 102 -1.36 -4.53 -22.96
CA PRO A 102 -2.45 -3.83 -22.30
C PRO A 102 -2.25 -3.74 -20.79
N ALA A 103 -2.57 -2.58 -20.20
CA ALA A 103 -2.39 -2.34 -18.76
C ALA A 103 -3.12 -3.38 -17.89
N ALA A 104 -4.31 -3.83 -18.30
CA ALA A 104 -5.06 -4.86 -17.58
C ALA A 104 -4.30 -6.20 -17.47
N GLU A 105 -3.58 -6.59 -18.53
CA GLU A 105 -2.79 -7.82 -18.53
C GLU A 105 -1.55 -7.69 -17.66
N ILE A 106 -0.89 -6.52 -17.68
CA ILE A 106 0.24 -6.22 -16.79
C ILE A 106 -0.22 -6.29 -15.32
N LEU A 107 -1.37 -5.71 -15.00
CA LEU A 107 -1.95 -5.74 -13.66
C LEU A 107 -2.29 -7.17 -13.22
N ASP A 108 -2.84 -8.00 -14.12
CA ASP A 108 -3.12 -9.42 -13.82
C ASP A 108 -1.85 -10.23 -13.54
N ILE A 109 -0.74 -9.94 -14.24
CA ILE A 109 0.57 -10.55 -13.97
C ILE A 109 1.08 -10.13 -12.59
N ILE A 110 1.05 -8.83 -12.30
CA ILE A 110 1.48 -8.29 -11.00
C ILE A 110 0.62 -8.88 -9.87
N ALA A 111 -0.69 -8.99 -10.04
CA ALA A 111 -1.60 -9.52 -9.02
C ALA A 111 -1.33 -10.99 -8.65
N ARG A 112 -0.68 -11.77 -9.54
CA ARG A 112 -0.31 -13.18 -9.31
C ARG A 112 1.08 -13.35 -8.72
N GLU A 113 1.93 -12.34 -8.87
CA GLU A 113 3.30 -12.38 -8.37
C GLU A 113 3.31 -12.38 -6.83
N ARG A 114 4.26 -13.10 -6.25
CA ARG A 114 4.37 -13.24 -4.79
C ARG A 114 5.76 -12.81 -4.31
N ILE A 115 5.81 -11.73 -3.54
CA ILE A 115 7.02 -11.27 -2.88
C ILE A 115 6.81 -11.39 -1.38
N ARG A 116 7.77 -12.03 -0.70
CA ARG A 116 7.73 -12.25 0.75
C ARG A 116 7.89 -10.92 1.48
N CYS A 117 6.97 -10.65 2.41
CA CYS A 117 7.00 -9.51 3.30
C CYS A 117 8.20 -9.60 4.25
N PRO A 118 8.95 -8.51 4.45
CA PRO A 118 10.10 -8.51 5.36
C PRO A 118 9.75 -8.63 6.84
N LEU A 119 8.50 -8.38 7.22
CA LEU A 119 8.02 -8.49 8.61
C LEU A 119 7.59 -9.91 8.99
N LEU A 120 7.58 -10.85 8.04
CA LEU A 120 7.28 -12.25 8.31
C LEU A 120 8.53 -12.93 8.88
N ASP A 121 8.41 -13.60 10.02
CA ASP A 121 9.47 -14.43 10.59
C ASP A 121 9.48 -15.85 10.01
N ASP A 122 10.35 -16.71 10.55
CA ASP A 122 10.51 -18.11 10.15
C ASP A 122 9.39 -19.02 10.66
N THR A 123 8.57 -18.56 11.61
CA THR A 123 7.42 -19.26 12.19
C THR A 123 6.08 -18.86 11.55
N ASP A 124 6.11 -18.18 10.40
CA ASP A 124 4.94 -17.61 9.72
C ASP A 124 4.18 -16.55 10.57
N HIS A 125 4.87 -15.92 11.54
CA HIS A 125 4.32 -14.86 12.36
C HIS A 125 4.79 -13.48 11.90
N CYS A 126 3.92 -12.48 12.02
CA CYS A 126 4.23 -11.11 11.63
C CYS A 126 4.78 -10.36 12.84
N ARG A 127 6.02 -9.88 12.75
CA ARG A 127 6.69 -9.11 13.82
C ARG A 127 5.96 -7.83 14.23
N LEU A 128 5.06 -7.32 13.37
CA LEU A 128 4.20 -6.17 13.64
C LEU A 128 2.70 -6.53 13.50
N TYR A 129 2.30 -7.73 13.93
CA TYR A 129 0.92 -8.21 13.77
C TYR A 129 -0.14 -7.23 14.30
N GLU A 130 0.05 -6.68 15.50
CA GLU A 130 -0.87 -5.71 16.11
C GLU A 130 -0.90 -4.35 15.39
N HIS A 131 0.19 -3.99 14.71
CA HIS A 131 0.36 -2.72 13.99
C HIS A 131 0.32 -2.88 12.47
N ARG A 132 -0.17 -4.03 11.97
CA ARG A 132 -0.26 -4.35 10.55
C ARG A 132 -1.11 -3.30 9.78
N PRO A 133 -0.80 -3.07 8.49
CA PRO A 133 -1.52 -2.12 7.65
C PRO A 133 -2.98 -2.55 7.42
N ILE A 134 -3.82 -1.61 6.97
CA ILE A 134 -5.25 -1.87 6.81
C ILE A 134 -5.50 -2.98 5.80
N THR A 135 -4.76 -2.99 4.69
CA THR A 135 -4.84 -4.05 3.67
C THR A 135 -4.67 -5.44 4.30
N CYS A 136 -3.72 -5.63 5.22
CA CYS A 136 -3.53 -6.92 5.91
C CYS A 136 -4.70 -7.29 6.83
N ARG A 137 -5.41 -6.32 7.41
CA ARG A 137 -6.56 -6.56 8.31
C ARG A 137 -7.78 -7.05 7.54
N ILE A 138 -7.98 -6.56 6.32
CA ILE A 138 -9.15 -6.87 5.49
C ILE A 138 -8.90 -7.96 4.45
N TYR A 139 -7.65 -8.37 4.22
CA TYR A 139 -7.26 -9.30 3.14
C TYR A 139 -8.03 -10.63 3.13
N GLY A 140 -8.44 -11.12 4.30
CA GLY A 140 -9.22 -12.35 4.42
C GLY A 140 -10.71 -12.20 4.08
N ALA A 141 -11.21 -10.98 3.87
CA ALA A 141 -12.57 -10.70 3.46
C ALA A 141 -12.65 -10.48 1.94
N PRO A 142 -13.83 -10.66 1.32
CA PRO A 142 -14.05 -10.25 -0.06
C PRO A 142 -13.83 -8.74 -0.21
N MET A 143 -13.05 -8.35 -1.21
CA MET A 143 -12.72 -6.96 -1.50
C MET A 143 -13.25 -6.58 -2.89
N GLU A 144 -13.84 -5.40 -3.02
CA GLU A 144 -14.21 -4.81 -4.30
C GLU A 144 -13.10 -3.85 -4.71
N ILE A 145 -12.52 -4.08 -5.89
CA ILE A 145 -11.50 -3.23 -6.51
C ILE A 145 -11.90 -3.02 -7.97
N GLY A 146 -12.09 -1.77 -8.39
CA GLY A 146 -12.50 -1.43 -9.76
C GLY A 146 -13.82 -2.09 -10.19
N GLY A 147 -14.73 -2.30 -9.24
CA GLY A 147 -16.02 -2.98 -9.47
C GLY A 147 -15.93 -4.50 -9.61
N LYS A 148 -14.77 -5.11 -9.37
CA LYS A 148 -14.57 -6.57 -9.36
C LYS A 148 -14.32 -7.06 -7.95
N ALA A 149 -14.88 -8.22 -7.63
CA ALA A 149 -14.63 -8.88 -6.36
C ALA A 149 -13.31 -9.68 -6.41
N HIS A 150 -12.49 -9.53 -5.38
CA HIS A 150 -11.23 -10.21 -5.17
C HIS A 150 -11.25 -10.89 -3.81
N THR A 151 -10.75 -12.12 -3.74
CA THR A 151 -10.72 -12.93 -2.53
C THR A 151 -9.36 -13.60 -2.38
N CYS A 152 -8.92 -13.79 -1.13
CA CYS A 152 -7.69 -14.54 -0.83
C CYS A 152 -7.81 -15.99 -1.32
N ALA A 153 -6.73 -16.55 -1.86
CA ALA A 153 -6.70 -17.92 -2.40
C ALA A 153 -6.99 -19.02 -1.35
N LYS A 154 -6.78 -18.72 -0.06
CA LYS A 154 -7.05 -19.65 1.04
C LYS A 154 -8.47 -19.56 1.59
N THR A 155 -9.30 -18.66 1.06
CA THR A 155 -10.70 -18.51 1.49
C THR A 155 -11.63 -19.39 0.68
N GLY A 156 -12.75 -19.80 1.29
CA GLY A 156 -13.76 -20.64 0.66
C GLY A 156 -14.83 -19.87 -0.12
N PHE A 157 -14.60 -18.60 -0.46
CA PHE A 157 -15.59 -17.79 -1.16
C PHE A 157 -15.77 -18.27 -2.61
N THR A 158 -17.02 -18.51 -2.99
CA THR A 158 -17.40 -19.00 -4.32
C THR A 158 -17.79 -17.84 -5.24
N PRO A 159 -17.26 -17.78 -6.48
CA PRO A 159 -17.69 -16.78 -7.45
C PRO A 159 -19.19 -16.87 -7.77
N GLY A 160 -19.88 -15.73 -7.76
CA GLY A 160 -21.31 -15.63 -8.09
C GLY A 160 -22.26 -15.66 -6.89
N GLU A 161 -21.77 -15.96 -5.69
CA GLU A 161 -22.54 -15.82 -4.46
C GLU A 161 -22.44 -14.40 -3.88
N LYS A 162 -23.38 -14.07 -2.97
CA LYS A 162 -23.45 -12.75 -2.33
C LYS A 162 -22.80 -12.82 -0.96
N TYR A 163 -21.72 -12.07 -0.80
CA TYR A 163 -21.02 -11.93 0.46
C TYR A 163 -20.89 -10.45 0.84
N PRO A 164 -20.71 -10.12 2.13
CA PRO A 164 -20.31 -8.78 2.52
C PRO A 164 -18.93 -8.48 1.94
N THR A 165 -18.84 -7.40 1.17
CA THR A 165 -17.64 -7.02 0.43
C THR A 165 -17.12 -5.67 0.88
N VAL A 166 -15.82 -5.57 1.10
CA VAL A 166 -15.13 -4.35 1.51
C VAL A 166 -14.76 -3.53 0.27
N LYS A 167 -15.19 -2.27 0.22
CA LYS A 167 -14.80 -1.34 -0.85
C LYS A 167 -13.44 -0.74 -0.55
N VAL A 168 -12.42 -1.16 -1.30
CA VAL A 168 -11.03 -0.76 -1.02
C VAL A 168 -10.81 0.71 -1.35
N GLU A 169 -11.48 1.24 -2.37
CA GLU A 169 -11.35 2.65 -2.78
C GLU A 169 -11.74 3.61 -1.65
N LEU A 170 -12.81 3.32 -0.90
CA LEU A 170 -13.23 4.16 0.23
C LEU A 170 -12.19 4.20 1.36
N ILE A 171 -11.46 3.10 1.54
CA ILE A 171 -10.37 3.00 2.50
C ILE A 171 -9.17 3.81 1.99
N GLN A 172 -8.82 3.67 0.71
CA GLN A 172 -7.72 4.41 0.11
C GLN A 172 -7.95 5.93 0.13
N ASP A 173 -9.16 6.39 -0.17
CA ASP A 173 -9.50 7.82 -0.08
C ASP A 173 -9.29 8.39 1.33
N ARG A 174 -9.67 7.64 2.36
CA ARG A 174 -9.46 8.01 3.76
C ARG A 174 -7.98 8.01 4.15
N LEU A 175 -7.21 7.03 3.67
CA LEU A 175 -5.76 6.96 3.89
C LEU A 175 -5.02 8.12 3.23
N ILE A 176 -5.42 8.50 2.01
CA ILE A 176 -4.90 9.68 1.31
C ILE A 176 -5.26 10.96 2.09
N ALA A 177 -6.49 11.07 2.60
CA ALA A 177 -6.88 12.22 3.42
C ALA A 177 -6.04 12.35 4.70
N LEU A 178 -5.73 11.23 5.39
CA LEU A 178 -4.81 11.23 6.53
C LEU A 178 -3.39 11.59 6.11
N SER A 179 -2.93 11.10 4.96
CA SER A 179 -1.62 11.45 4.39
C SER A 179 -1.53 12.93 4.04
N GLN A 180 -2.63 13.54 3.57
CA GLN A 180 -2.72 14.96 3.31
C GLN A 180 -2.57 15.79 4.58
N LYS A 181 -3.15 15.36 5.71
CA LYS A 181 -2.94 16.03 7.00
C LYS A 181 -1.47 16.07 7.42
N ILE A 182 -0.69 15.03 7.08
CA ILE A 182 0.76 15.03 7.33
C ILE A 182 1.45 16.08 6.46
N VAL A 183 1.11 16.13 5.17
CA VAL A 183 1.66 17.10 4.22
C VAL A 183 1.30 18.54 4.61
N ASP A 184 0.08 18.79 5.05
CA ASP A 184 -0.38 20.12 5.49
C ASP A 184 0.31 20.58 6.78
N ALA A 185 0.79 19.65 7.61
CA ALA A 185 1.50 19.94 8.85
C ALA A 185 2.98 20.30 8.64
N ILE A 186 3.52 20.13 7.42
CA ILE A 186 4.94 20.32 7.13
C ILE A 186 5.15 21.29 5.94
N PRO A 187 6.19 22.14 5.99
CA PRO A 187 6.51 23.03 4.87
C PRO A 187 7.25 22.29 3.75
N THR A 188 6.61 21.30 3.12
CA THR A 188 7.22 20.49 2.06
C THR A 188 7.15 21.16 0.68
N LYS A 189 8.19 20.96 -0.13
CA LYS A 189 8.18 21.31 -1.57
C LYS A 189 7.52 20.26 -2.47
N HIS A 190 7.19 19.08 -1.95
CA HIS A 190 6.67 17.96 -2.74
C HIS A 190 5.14 18.00 -2.86
N ALA A 191 4.64 18.50 -3.98
CA ALA A 191 3.20 18.66 -4.23
C ALA A 191 2.39 17.34 -4.24
N ALA A 192 3.02 16.20 -4.55
CA ALA A 192 2.34 14.91 -4.68
C ALA A 192 2.61 13.95 -3.50
N LEU A 193 3.23 14.42 -2.42
CA LEU A 193 3.71 13.58 -1.31
C LEU A 193 2.59 12.75 -0.66
N ALA A 194 1.38 13.32 -0.51
CA ALA A 194 0.24 12.63 0.09
C ALA A 194 -0.27 11.42 -0.72
N SER A 195 0.04 11.39 -2.03
CA SER A 195 -0.37 10.32 -2.95
C SER A 195 0.70 9.26 -3.18
N VAL A 196 1.85 9.38 -2.51
CA VAL A 196 2.95 8.43 -2.64
C VAL A 196 2.52 7.07 -2.07
N LEU A 197 2.79 6.03 -2.86
CA LEU A 197 2.61 4.64 -2.49
C LEU A 197 3.96 3.93 -2.48
N VAL A 198 4.26 3.23 -1.39
CA VAL A 198 5.53 2.51 -1.22
C VAL A 198 5.31 1.07 -0.76
N PRO A 199 6.11 0.10 -1.23
CA PRO A 199 6.05 -1.25 -0.70
C PRO A 199 6.52 -1.26 0.76
N VAL A 200 6.11 -2.28 1.52
CA VAL A 200 6.52 -2.48 2.91
C VAL A 200 8.05 -2.46 3.06
N SER A 201 8.79 -3.02 2.11
CA SER A 201 10.25 -3.00 2.10
C SER A 201 10.82 -1.59 2.14
N MET A 202 10.31 -0.71 1.27
CA MET A 202 10.76 0.67 1.18
C MET A 202 10.35 1.47 2.42
N ALA A 203 9.16 1.23 2.98
CA ALA A 203 8.74 1.87 4.23
C ALA A 203 9.68 1.58 5.40
N LEU A 204 10.26 0.37 5.46
CA LEU A 204 11.21 -0.02 6.51
C LEU A 204 12.64 0.49 6.25
N LEU A 205 13.05 0.56 4.98
CA LEU A 205 14.39 1.00 4.58
C LEU A 205 14.53 2.53 4.54
N SER A 206 13.42 3.26 4.46
CA SER A 206 13.44 4.72 4.34
C SER A 206 13.66 5.39 5.69
N THR A 207 14.45 6.45 5.68
CA THR A 207 14.49 7.44 6.76
C THR A 207 13.58 8.59 6.37
N TYR A 208 12.55 8.86 7.16
CA TYR A 208 11.59 9.95 6.91
C TYR A 208 12.12 11.27 7.50
N ASP A 209 13.25 11.74 6.97
CA ASP A 209 13.92 12.97 7.39
C ASP A 209 13.53 14.19 6.54
N GLU A 210 14.19 15.32 6.78
CA GLU A 210 13.99 16.58 6.08
C GLU A 210 14.20 16.46 4.57
N GLU A 211 15.17 15.65 4.14
CA GLU A 211 15.48 15.43 2.73
C GLU A 211 14.35 14.66 2.06
N TYR A 212 13.93 13.53 2.65
CA TYR A 212 12.83 12.72 2.14
C TYR A 212 11.52 13.52 2.06
N LEU A 213 11.23 14.30 3.10
CA LEU A 213 10.02 15.12 3.19
C LEU A 213 10.12 16.42 2.39
N GLY A 214 11.29 16.75 1.84
CA GLY A 214 11.50 17.96 1.04
C GLY A 214 11.30 19.25 1.82
N LEU A 215 11.71 19.26 3.09
CA LEU A 215 11.68 20.44 3.93
C LEU A 215 12.80 21.40 3.52
N PRO A 216 12.62 22.72 3.70
CA PRO A 216 13.69 23.68 3.48
C PRO A 216 14.81 23.42 4.49
N THR A 217 15.94 22.90 4.02
CA THR A 217 17.19 22.86 4.78
C THR A 217 17.83 24.25 4.71
N GLU A 218 18.47 24.70 5.80
CA GLU A 218 19.36 25.87 5.74
C GLU A 218 20.32 25.68 4.55
N PRO A 219 20.54 26.72 3.71
CA PRO A 219 21.38 26.58 2.53
C PRO A 219 22.77 26.09 2.96
N SER A 220 23.23 25.00 2.35
CA SER A 220 24.58 24.52 2.56
C SER A 220 25.58 25.56 2.05
N GLU A 221 26.80 25.59 2.59
CA GLU A 221 27.86 26.50 2.10
C GLU A 221 28.10 26.34 0.57
N ASP A 222 27.77 25.18 0.02
CA ASP A 222 27.82 24.86 -1.41
C ASP A 222 26.68 25.50 -2.24
N ASP A 223 25.52 25.77 -1.63
CA ASP A 223 24.39 26.49 -2.26
C ASP A 223 24.63 28.01 -2.28
N ALA A 224 25.30 28.53 -1.25
CA ALA A 224 25.70 29.94 -1.19
C ALA A 224 26.74 30.29 -2.27
N ALA A 225 27.65 29.36 -2.61
CA ALA A 225 28.64 29.54 -3.66
C ALA A 225 28.04 29.58 -5.09
N GLN A 226 26.85 28.98 -5.30
CA GLN A 226 26.16 28.96 -6.60
C GLN A 226 25.20 30.14 -6.79
N ALA A 227 24.82 30.84 -5.72
CA ALA A 227 24.00 32.05 -5.77
C ALA A 227 24.82 33.30 -6.18
N GLU A 228 26.15 33.26 -6.10
CA GLU A 228 27.04 34.36 -6.49
C GLU A 228 27.58 34.24 -7.92
N MET A 229 26.70 34.01 -8.91
CA MET A 229 27.02 34.29 -10.31
C MET A 229 26.08 35.37 -10.86
N PRO A 230 26.57 36.55 -11.26
CA PRO A 230 25.71 37.67 -11.61
C PRO A 230 24.94 37.37 -12.90
N ALA A 231 23.61 37.52 -12.82
CA ALA A 231 22.72 37.54 -13.96
C ALA A 231 23.12 38.68 -14.92
N SER A 232 23.75 38.32 -16.04
CA SER A 232 23.91 39.24 -17.17
C SER A 232 22.54 39.50 -17.78
N CYS A 233 22.01 40.70 -17.54
CA CYS A 233 20.76 41.15 -18.13
C CYS A 233 20.93 41.36 -19.65
N GLY A 234 20.29 40.50 -20.45
CA GLY A 234 20.04 40.75 -21.87
C GLY A 234 18.63 41.30 -22.04
N CYS A 235 18.52 42.60 -22.29
CA CYS A 235 17.29 43.32 -22.62
C CYS A 235 16.66 42.81 -23.94
N GLY A 236 15.32 42.68 -23.96
CA GLY A 236 14.55 42.31 -25.15
C GLY A 236 13.06 42.68 -25.07
N ASP A 237 12.79 43.97 -25.24
CA ASP A 237 11.61 44.64 -25.84
C ASP A 237 10.17 44.45 -25.26
N PRO A 238 9.49 45.53 -24.80
CA PRO A 238 8.15 45.50 -24.22
C PRO A 238 7.06 45.88 -25.25
N THR A 239 6.66 44.97 -26.12
CA THR A 239 5.37 45.12 -26.85
C THR A 239 4.71 43.78 -27.09
N ARG A 240 3.91 43.29 -26.13
CA ARG A 240 2.74 42.44 -26.39
C ARG A 240 1.80 42.47 -25.20
N GLY A 241 0.61 42.99 -25.46
CA GLY A 241 -0.36 43.45 -24.47
C GLY A 241 -1.09 42.35 -23.70
N CYS A 242 -1.52 42.75 -22.52
CA CYS A 242 -2.40 42.06 -21.60
C CYS A 242 -3.84 42.10 -22.15
N GLY A 243 -4.47 40.94 -22.31
CA GLY A 243 -5.91 40.81 -22.47
C GLY A 243 -6.49 40.20 -21.20
N ALA A 244 -7.30 40.98 -20.48
CA ALA A 244 -8.15 40.51 -19.40
C ALA A 244 -9.43 39.88 -19.98
N ASP A 245 -9.97 38.86 -19.32
CA ASP A 245 -11.42 38.71 -19.10
C ASP A 245 -11.70 37.64 -18.02
N ASN A 246 -12.72 37.94 -17.21
CA ASN A 246 -13.05 37.52 -15.84
C ASN A 246 -14.14 36.39 -15.86
N PRO A 247 -14.97 36.16 -14.80
CA PRO A 247 -14.78 35.63 -13.43
C PRO A 247 -15.58 34.32 -13.18
N GLY A 248 -15.47 33.72 -11.98
CA GLY A 248 -16.46 32.75 -11.50
C GLY A 248 -16.20 32.18 -10.10
N ALA A 249 -16.91 32.68 -9.09
CA ALA A 249 -16.82 32.27 -7.68
C ALA A 249 -18.00 31.38 -7.24
N SER A 250 -17.67 30.23 -6.59
CA SER A 250 -18.29 29.53 -5.41
C SER A 250 -19.81 29.19 -5.42
N PRO A 251 -20.42 28.47 -4.42
CA PRO A 251 -19.93 27.71 -3.24
C PRO A 251 -20.62 26.32 -2.96
N GLU A 252 -20.12 25.61 -1.93
CA GLU A 252 -20.80 24.67 -0.99
C GLU A 252 -21.61 23.44 -1.45
N CYS A 253 -21.28 22.25 -0.89
CA CYS A 253 -22.30 21.38 -0.30
C CYS A 253 -21.73 20.46 0.82
N LYS A 254 -22.52 20.33 1.88
CA LYS A 254 -22.24 19.67 3.15
C LYS A 254 -22.53 18.16 3.10
N ASN A 255 -21.68 17.43 3.82
CA ASN A 255 -21.98 16.31 4.74
C ASN A 255 -22.92 15.18 4.29
N CYS A 256 -22.36 13.97 4.16
CA CYS A 256 -22.93 12.71 4.65
C CYS A 256 -21.89 11.61 4.39
N ASP A 257 -21.70 10.68 5.33
CA ASP A 257 -21.93 9.26 5.04
C ASP A 257 -21.52 8.34 6.20
N SER A 258 -22.55 7.80 6.84
CA SER A 258 -22.52 6.55 7.59
C SER A 258 -23.14 5.46 6.73
N LEU A 259 -22.44 4.90 5.73
CA LEU A 259 -22.98 3.79 4.91
C LEU A 259 -21.83 2.95 4.29
N PHE A 260 -21.23 2.05 5.09
CA PHE A 260 -20.08 1.23 4.67
C PHE A 260 -20.40 -0.19 4.15
N ILE A 261 -21.66 -0.54 3.89
CA ILE A 261 -21.99 -1.87 3.38
C ILE A 261 -23.07 -1.76 2.30
N ARG A 262 -22.76 -2.24 1.09
CA ARG A 262 -23.75 -2.52 0.06
C ARG A 262 -23.53 -3.90 -0.53
N GLU A 263 -24.59 -4.68 -0.57
CA GLU A 263 -24.65 -5.95 -1.29
C GLU A 263 -24.72 -5.66 -2.80
N ILE A 264 -23.72 -6.10 -3.56
CA ILE A 264 -23.77 -6.07 -5.02
C ILE A 264 -23.75 -7.51 -5.52
N GLY A 265 -24.75 -7.89 -6.32
CA GLY A 265 -24.79 -9.18 -7.00
C GLY A 265 -23.88 -9.16 -8.22
N GLY A 266 -22.88 -10.04 -8.25
CA GLY A 266 -21.97 -10.18 -9.38
C GLY A 266 -22.60 -10.96 -10.53
N THR A 267 -22.69 -10.35 -11.71
CA THR A 267 -22.92 -11.07 -12.97
C THR A 267 -21.61 -11.71 -13.43
N GLY A 268 -21.66 -13.02 -13.67
CA GLY A 268 -20.49 -13.87 -13.89
C GLY A 268 -19.66 -13.58 -15.14
N GLY A 269 -18.35 -13.71 -14.97
CA GLY A 269 -17.36 -13.86 -16.04
C GLY A 269 -16.33 -14.90 -15.57
N THR A 270 -16.33 -16.06 -16.23
CA THR A 270 -15.55 -17.25 -15.88
C THR A 270 -14.06 -17.09 -16.19
N GLY A 271 -13.21 -17.22 -15.18
CA GLY A 271 -11.75 -17.37 -15.33
C GLY A 271 -11.22 -18.30 -14.24
N GLY A 272 -11.41 -19.61 -14.44
CA GLY A 272 -10.97 -20.63 -13.50
C GLY A 272 -9.44 -20.73 -13.44
N LEU A 273 -8.88 -20.64 -12.23
CA LEU A 273 -7.48 -20.94 -11.93
C LEU A 273 -7.36 -22.46 -11.72
N GLY A 274 -6.81 -23.17 -12.71
CA GLY A 274 -6.49 -24.58 -12.61
C GLY A 274 -5.23 -24.79 -11.75
N GLY A 275 -5.36 -25.57 -10.68
CA GLY A 275 -4.23 -26.06 -9.89
C GLY A 275 -3.79 -27.42 -10.41
N GLU A 276 -2.55 -27.51 -10.90
CA GLU A 276 -1.84 -28.77 -11.09
C GLU A 276 -1.09 -29.12 -9.80
N GLN A 277 -1.40 -30.29 -9.22
CA GLN A 277 -0.68 -30.90 -8.11
C GLN A 277 0.60 -31.58 -8.63
N PRO A 278 1.74 -31.50 -7.93
CA PRO A 278 2.88 -32.37 -8.20
C PRO A 278 2.65 -33.75 -7.58
N GLY A 279 2.88 -34.79 -8.39
CA GLY A 279 2.72 -36.20 -8.01
C GLY A 279 3.77 -36.70 -7.02
N ASP A 280 3.29 -37.38 -5.99
CA ASP A 280 4.09 -38.13 -5.02
C ASP A 280 4.74 -39.36 -5.67
N ALA A 281 6.07 -39.41 -5.60
CA ALA A 281 6.87 -40.59 -5.89
C ALA A 281 7.34 -41.23 -4.58
N SER A 282 6.65 -42.26 -4.09
CA SER A 282 7.25 -43.27 -3.21
C SER A 282 6.29 -44.45 -2.99
N SER A 283 6.67 -45.63 -3.50
CA SER A 283 6.69 -46.89 -2.73
C SER A 283 6.64 -48.09 -3.68
N ALA A 284 7.81 -48.63 -4.04
CA ALA A 284 7.95 -49.98 -4.57
C ALA A 284 8.79 -50.78 -3.58
N GLY A 285 8.20 -51.82 -2.97
CA GLY A 285 8.94 -52.78 -2.16
C GLY A 285 8.15 -53.41 -1.02
N ALA A 286 7.30 -54.39 -1.33
CA ALA A 286 7.05 -55.52 -0.42
C ALA A 286 6.45 -56.71 -1.20
N ALA A 287 7.10 -57.85 -1.02
CA ALA A 287 6.87 -59.13 -1.66
C ALA A 287 5.50 -59.78 -1.39
N LYS A 288 5.10 -60.71 -2.27
CA LYS A 288 4.63 -62.06 -1.90
C LYS A 288 4.43 -62.95 -3.14
N SER A 289 5.06 -64.13 -3.03
CA SER A 289 4.65 -65.46 -3.53
C SER A 289 4.61 -65.71 -5.04
#